data_AF-A0A0E4FT39-F1
#
_entry.id   AF-A0A0E4FT39-F1
#
_cell.length_a   1.000
_cell.length_b   1.000
_cell.length_c   1.000
_cell.angle_alpha   90.00
_cell.angle_beta   90.00
_cell.angle_gamma   90.00
#
_symmetry.space_group_name_H-M   'P 1'
#
loop_
_entity.id
_entity.type
_entity.pdbx_description
1 polymer ?
#
loop_
_entity_poly.entity_id
_entity_poly.type
_entity_poly.pdbx_seq_one_letter_code
_entity_poly.pdbx_strand_id
1 'polypeptide(L)' 'MFHIRDGLVENGKVETRALDPIARIGGPRYARLGEIVTLNTVFQTPKSTD' A
#
# COMPACT_ATOMS: atom_id res chain seq x y z
N MET A 1 3.32 1.33 -19.68
CA MET A 1 2.67 2.60 -19.32
C MET A 1 1.50 2.27 -18.38
N PHE A 2 1.42 2.91 -17.22
CA PHE A 2 0.32 2.73 -16.27
C PHE A 2 -0.68 3.87 -16.44
N HIS A 3 -1.97 3.56 -16.34
CA HIS A 3 -3.03 4.57 -16.28
C HIS A 3 -3.50 4.68 -14.84
N ILE A 4 -3.46 5.88 -14.28
CA ILE A 4 -3.84 6.15 -12.90
C ILE A 4 -4.88 7.27 -12.93
N ARG A 5 -5.95 7.13 -12.13
CA ARG A 5 -6.98 8.17 -11.97
C ARG A 5 -6.35 9.43 -11.37
N ASP A 6 -6.74 10.59 -11.87
CA ASP A 6 -6.32 11.87 -11.31
C ASP A 6 -6.59 11.94 -9.80
N GLY A 7 -5.66 12.55 -9.06
CA GLY A 7 -5.75 12.68 -7.61
C GLY A 7 -5.44 11.40 -6.80
N LEU A 8 -5.11 10.27 -7.44
CA LEU A 8 -4.62 9.09 -6.71
C LEU A 8 -3.12 9.12 -6.45
N VAL A 9 -2.37 10.01 -7.09
CA VAL A 9 -0.91 10.11 -6.93
C VAL A 9 -0.58 11.37 -6.16
N GLU A 10 0.10 11.20 -5.03
CA GLU A 10 0.65 12.28 -4.22
C GLU A 10 2.18 12.07 -4.10
N ASN A 11 2.97 13.07 -4.48
CA ASN A 11 4.43 13.02 -4.43
C ASN A 11 5.05 11.77 -5.12
N GLY A 12 4.45 11.35 -6.24
CA GLY A 12 4.91 10.18 -7.01
C GLY A 12 4.54 8.83 -6.38
N LYS A 13 3.73 8.80 -5.33
CA LYS A 13 3.21 7.58 -4.70
C LYS A 13 1.70 7.52 -4.81
N VAL A 14 1.15 6.31 -4.88
CA VAL A 14 -0.31 6.12 -4.86
C VAL A 14 -0.82 6.27 -3.43
N GLU A 15 -1.83 7.10 -3.25
CA GLU A 15 -2.55 7.20 -2.00
C GLU A 15 -3.46 5.98 -1.80
N THR A 16 -2.95 5.00 -1.05
CA THR A 16 -3.59 3.69 -0.84
C THR A 16 -5.02 3.81 -0.29
N ARG A 17 -5.27 4.80 0.58
CA ARG A 17 -6.61 5.02 1.14
C ARG A 17 -7.58 5.56 0.09
N ALA A 18 -7.13 6.48 -0.77
CA ALA A 18 -7.95 7.02 -1.85
C ALA A 18 -8.20 6.00 -2.96
N LEU A 19 -7.28 5.04 -3.13
CA LEU A 19 -7.43 3.92 -4.05
C LEU A 19 -8.51 2.93 -3.59
N ASP A 20 -8.71 2.76 -2.27
CA ASP A 20 -9.62 1.77 -1.65
C ASP A 20 -9.59 0.39 -2.34
N PRO A 21 -8.43 -0.30 -2.34
CA PRO A 21 -8.29 -1.58 -3.00
C PRO A 21 -9.07 -2.67 -2.28
N ILE A 22 -9.60 -3.62 -3.06
CA ILE A 22 -10.17 -4.86 -2.54
C ILE A 22 -9.11 -5.98 -2.57
N ALA A 23 -9.12 -6.84 -1.55
CA ALA A 23 -8.26 -8.02 -1.49
C ALA A 23 -9.09 -9.30 -1.57
N ARG A 24 -8.59 -10.30 -2.30
CA ARG A 24 -9.20 -11.64 -2.32
C ARG A 24 -8.77 -12.40 -1.08
N ILE A 25 -9.73 -13.04 -0.41
CA ILE A 25 -9.48 -13.91 0.73
C ILE A 25 -10.09 -15.31 0.48
N GLY A 26 -9.88 -16.23 1.42
CA GLY A 26 -10.32 -17.62 1.30
C GLY A 26 -11.83 -17.77 1.02
N GLY A 27 -12.15 -18.58 0.01
CA GLY A 27 -13.50 -18.76 -0.51
C GLY A 27 -13.89 -17.67 -1.53
N PRO A 28 -15.20 -17.44 -1.75
CA PRO A 28 -15.71 -16.38 -2.62
C PRO A 28 -15.88 -15.06 -1.86
N ARG A 29 -14.93 -14.72 -0.97
CA ARG A 29 -15.01 -13.55 -0.08
C ARG A 29 -13.90 -12.55 -0.42
N TYR A 30 -14.17 -11.29 -0.14
CA TYR A 30 -13.26 -10.17 -0.37
C TYR A 30 -13.17 -9.29 0.86
N ALA A 31 -11.99 -8.73 1.11
CA ALA A 31 -11.75 -7.77 2.17
C ALA A 31 -11.59 -6.36 1.58
N ARG A 32 -12.04 -5.37 2.34
CA ARG A 32 -11.74 -3.95 2.11
C ARG A 32 -10.43 -3.56 2.79
N LEU A 33 -9.92 -2.39 2.47
CA LEU A 33 -8.80 -1.81 3.18
C LEU A 33 -9.18 -1.59 4.65
N GLY A 34 -8.42 -2.21 5.55
CA GLY A 34 -8.58 -2.04 7.00
C GLY A 34 -7.92 -0.77 7.52
N GLU A 35 -7.65 -0.75 8.83
CA GLU A 35 -6.85 0.30 9.45
C GLU A 35 -5.43 0.34 8.86
N ILE A 36 -4.94 1.55 8.57
CA ILE A 36 -3.54 1.77 8.17
C ILE A 36 -2.78 2.22 9.40
N VAL A 37 -1.86 1.39 9.87
CA VAL A 37 -0.99 1.68 11.00
C VAL A 37 0.42 1.98 10.49
N THR A 38 0.97 3.14 10.86
CA THR A 38 2.36 3.47 10.60
C THR A 38 3.21 3.01 11.78
N LEU A 39 4.16 2.11 11.53
CA LEU A 39 5.09 1.65 12.54
C LEU A 39 6.22 2.67 12.73
N ASN A 40 6.68 2.81 13.97
CA ASN A 40 7.87 3.60 14.27
C ASN A 40 9.09 3.00 13.57
N THR A 41 9.94 3.87 13.02
CA THR A 41 11.22 3.44 12.46
C THR A 41 12.08 2.87 13.58
N VAL A 42 12.57 1.65 13.41
CA VAL A 42 13.58 1.04 14.29
C VAL A 42 14.95 1.10 13.62
N PHE A 43 16.01 1.16 14.42
CA PHE A 43 17.38 1.07 13.92
C PHE A 43 17.55 -0.24 13.13
N GLN A 44 18.09 -0.14 11.92
CA GLN A 44 18.43 -1.29 11.08
C GLN A 44 19.95 -1.33 10.91
N THR A 45 20.56 -2.51 11.09
CA THR A 45 21.95 -2.71 10.65
C THR A 45 22.04 -2.51 9.13
N PRO A 46 23.20 -2.10 8.59
CA PRO A 46 23.39 -2.00 7.14
C PRO A 46 22.95 -3.29 6.45
N LYS A 47 22.21 -3.17 5.34
CA LYS A 47 21.84 -4.34 4.53
C LYS A 47 23.09 -4.88 3.86
N SER A 48 23.24 -6.21 3.84
CA SER A 48 24.32 -6.84 3.08
C SER A 48 24.25 -6.40 1.62
N THR A 49 25.35 -5.88 1.12
CA THR A 49 25.59 -5.75 -0.33
C THR A 49 26.03 -7.12 -0.82
N ASP A 50 25.29 -7.68 -1.78
CA ASP A 50 25.77 -8.77 -2.64
C ASP A 50 26.92 -8.27 -3.53
#